data_AF-A0A8T1IPI1-F1
#
_entry.id   AF-A0A8T1IPI1-F1
#
_cell.length_a   1.000
_cell.length_b   1.000
_cell.length_c   1.000
_cell.angle_alpha   90.00
_cell.angle_beta   90.00
_cell.angle_gamma   90.00
#
_symmetry.space_group_name_H-M   'P 1'
#
loop_
_entity.id
_entity.type
_entity.pdbx_description
1 polymer ?
#
loop_
_entity_poly.entity_id
_entity_poly.type
_entity_poly.pdbx_seq_one_letter_code
_entity_poly.pdbx_strand_id
1 'polypeptide(L)'
;MAPIEDTSAVWSAMRAGLNDAEHELGYDSMILFHPTNSWVVKPETYNFTPLGGRDSTKNYENIVEMRDKFTGLVFDLENRYEGAHVGFDADQPIWNASHIRTGLYHAVYNGATGFTYGAHSVWQLYEPKSDLVDERLYYDPMLNLNASGSWRDGFTSKLEPTREILASPSNYTGKSVNMHEGTRYISMLASMARDRYYVYTGHGDSFSLQLDNGSGSRSGSATWFSPRDGQYYASFTMRQHFKNQDTLP
;
A
#
# COMPACT_ATOMS: atom_id res chain seq x y z
N MET A 1 -12.22 -36.92 -4.46
CA MET A 1 -13.12 -36.05 -3.66
C MET A 1 -13.31 -34.78 -4.44
N ALA A 2 -14.50 -34.17 -4.41
CA ALA A 2 -14.67 -32.83 -4.98
C ALA A 2 -13.80 -31.82 -4.19
N PRO A 3 -13.38 -30.70 -4.80
CA PRO A 3 -12.68 -29.65 -4.08
C PRO A 3 -13.53 -29.17 -2.88
N ILE A 4 -12.88 -28.87 -1.76
CA ILE A 4 -13.54 -28.16 -0.67
C ILE A 4 -13.76 -26.72 -1.15
N GLU A 5 -15.02 -26.30 -1.25
CA GLU A 5 -15.38 -24.97 -1.74
C GLU A 5 -15.39 -23.91 -0.64
N ASP A 6 -15.62 -24.31 0.63
CA ASP A 6 -15.54 -23.42 1.80
C ASP A 6 -14.60 -24.00 2.87
N THR A 7 -13.54 -23.26 3.16
CA THR A 7 -12.52 -23.61 4.16
C THR A 7 -12.59 -22.73 5.41
N SER A 8 -13.59 -21.86 5.55
CA SER A 8 -13.68 -20.85 6.61
C SER A 8 -13.64 -21.46 8.02
N ALA A 9 -14.26 -22.63 8.22
CA ALA A 9 -14.24 -23.34 9.49
C ALA A 9 -12.83 -23.82 9.88
N VAL A 10 -12.03 -24.25 8.90
CA VAL A 10 -10.63 -24.69 9.12
C VAL A 10 -9.78 -23.51 9.56
N TRP A 11 -9.85 -22.39 8.83
CA TRP A 11 -9.09 -21.18 9.17
C TRP A 11 -9.50 -20.60 10.53
N SER A 12 -10.79 -20.63 10.85
CA SER A 12 -11.31 -20.17 12.14
C SER A 12 -10.79 -21.02 13.30
N ALA A 13 -10.81 -22.35 13.14
CA ALA A 13 -10.27 -23.28 14.14
C ALA A 13 -8.75 -23.11 14.33
N MET A 14 -8.00 -22.92 13.25
CA MET A 14 -6.55 -22.68 13.29
C MET A 14 -6.22 -21.38 14.04
N ARG A 15 -6.94 -20.28 13.76
CA ARG A 15 -6.75 -19.01 14.47
C ARG A 15 -7.03 -19.14 15.96
N ALA A 16 -8.12 -19.81 16.33
CA ALA A 16 -8.48 -20.02 17.73
C ALA A 16 -7.40 -20.83 18.47
N GLY A 17 -7.00 -21.98 17.92
CA GLY A 17 -5.97 -22.82 18.54
C GLY A 17 -4.62 -22.13 18.68
N LEU A 18 -4.20 -21.33 17.69
CA LEU A 18 -2.97 -20.53 17.79
C LEU A 18 -3.10 -19.47 18.89
N ASN A 19 -4.22 -18.75 18.93
CA ASN A 19 -4.45 -17.70 19.91
C ASN A 19 -4.45 -18.25 21.34
N ASP A 20 -5.12 -19.39 21.56
CA ASP A 20 -5.22 -20.02 22.88
C ASP A 20 -3.84 -20.51 23.36
N ALA A 21 -3.06 -21.16 22.49
CA ALA A 21 -1.72 -21.64 22.82
C ALA A 21 -0.74 -20.49 23.15
N GLU A 22 -0.79 -19.38 22.39
CA GLU A 22 0.02 -18.19 22.65
C GLU A 22 -0.38 -17.54 23.99
N HIS A 23 -1.68 -17.48 24.28
CA HIS A 23 -2.19 -16.91 25.52
C HIS A 23 -1.80 -17.73 26.76
N GLU A 24 -1.77 -19.06 26.68
CA GLU A 24 -1.27 -19.93 27.75
C GLU A 24 0.20 -19.65 28.11
N LEU A 25 0.99 -19.17 27.15
CA LEU A 25 2.38 -18.75 27.35
C LEU A 25 2.51 -17.27 27.78
N GLY A 26 1.39 -16.56 27.94
CA GLY A 26 1.34 -15.16 28.37
C GLY A 26 1.51 -14.13 27.25
N TYR A 27 1.36 -14.53 25.99
CA TYR A 27 1.40 -13.61 24.84
C TYR A 27 0.00 -13.10 24.44
N ASP A 28 -0.05 -11.88 23.90
CA ASP A 28 -1.21 -11.31 23.22
C ASP A 28 -0.84 -11.09 21.75
N SER A 29 -1.04 -12.11 20.93
CA SER A 29 -0.51 -12.19 19.57
C SER A 29 -1.47 -11.58 18.55
N MET A 30 -0.95 -10.66 17.73
CA MET A 30 -1.70 -10.12 16.58
C MET A 30 -1.72 -11.15 15.45
N ILE A 31 -2.89 -11.72 15.18
CA ILE A 31 -3.08 -12.69 14.11
C ILE A 31 -3.71 -12.01 12.89
N LEU A 32 -3.01 -12.09 11.76
CA LEU A 32 -3.50 -11.65 10.46
C LEU A 32 -3.80 -12.88 9.57
N PHE A 33 -4.54 -12.67 8.50
CA PHE A 33 -5.06 -13.66 7.57
C PHE A 33 -4.71 -13.09 6.22
N HIS A 34 -3.89 -13.84 5.50
CA HIS A 34 -3.51 -13.49 4.16
C HIS A 34 -4.51 -14.13 3.19
N PRO A 35 -5.42 -13.34 2.61
CA PRO A 35 -6.38 -13.82 1.62
C PRO A 35 -5.71 -14.09 0.28
N THR A 36 -6.47 -14.61 -0.68
CA THR A 36 -6.07 -14.55 -2.09
C THR A 36 -6.07 -13.08 -2.52
N ASN A 37 -4.87 -12.49 -2.62
CA ASN A 37 -4.56 -11.10 -2.99
C ASN A 37 -4.99 -10.01 -1.98
N SER A 38 -4.07 -9.54 -1.13
CA SER A 38 -4.09 -8.22 -0.46
C SER A 38 -5.33 -7.87 0.44
N TRP A 39 -5.54 -8.53 1.58
CA TRP A 39 -6.58 -8.12 2.58
C TRP A 39 -6.21 -8.35 4.05
N VAL A 40 -7.04 -7.76 4.93
CA VAL A 40 -6.84 -7.58 6.38
C VAL A 40 -8.05 -8.08 7.15
N VAL A 41 -7.85 -8.42 8.43
CA VAL A 41 -8.68 -9.38 9.19
C VAL A 41 -9.57 -8.74 10.25
N LYS A 42 -10.74 -9.37 10.48
CA LYS A 42 -11.48 -9.34 11.75
C LYS A 42 -11.09 -10.53 12.65
N PRO A 43 -10.57 -10.33 13.86
CA PRO A 43 -10.33 -11.46 14.78
C PRO A 43 -11.60 -12.10 15.38
N GLU A 44 -12.83 -11.62 15.08
CA GLU A 44 -14.02 -11.99 15.88
C GLU A 44 -15.32 -12.37 15.13
N THR A 45 -15.34 -12.63 13.82
CA THR A 45 -16.60 -13.11 13.18
C THR A 45 -16.40 -14.25 12.19
N TYR A 46 -17.20 -15.31 12.38
CA TYR A 46 -17.34 -16.53 11.59
C TYR A 46 -17.69 -16.35 10.10
N ASN A 47 -17.94 -15.13 9.63
CA ASN A 47 -18.20 -14.84 8.22
C ASN A 47 -17.00 -14.14 7.59
N PHE A 48 -16.21 -14.93 6.88
CA PHE A 48 -15.18 -14.43 5.99
C PHE A 48 -15.85 -14.03 4.68
N THR A 49 -15.84 -12.74 4.32
CA THR A 49 -16.26 -12.31 2.98
C THR A 49 -15.02 -11.81 2.26
N PRO A 50 -14.41 -12.63 1.39
CA PRO A 50 -13.35 -12.16 0.52
C PRO A 50 -13.93 -11.08 -0.39
N LEU A 51 -13.23 -9.97 -0.49
CA LEU A 51 -13.47 -9.00 -1.54
C LEU A 51 -12.61 -9.43 -2.74
N GLY A 52 -13.18 -9.37 -3.95
CA GLY A 52 -12.64 -10.03 -5.14
C GLY A 52 -11.25 -9.52 -5.58
N GLY A 53 -10.61 -10.27 -6.49
CA GLY A 53 -9.29 -9.96 -7.04
C GLY A 53 -9.20 -8.53 -7.58
N ARG A 54 -8.05 -7.87 -7.38
CA ARG A 54 -7.91 -6.43 -7.59
C ARG A 54 -6.70 -6.04 -8.43
N ASP A 55 -6.89 -4.95 -9.16
CA ASP A 55 -5.89 -4.25 -9.95
C ASP A 55 -4.84 -3.62 -9.01
N SER A 56 -3.60 -4.11 -9.08
CA SER A 56 -2.49 -3.62 -8.25
C SER A 56 -2.08 -2.18 -8.56
N THR A 57 -2.58 -1.60 -9.65
CA THR A 57 -2.46 -0.16 -9.93
C THR A 57 -3.40 0.68 -9.07
N LYS A 58 -4.43 0.07 -8.46
CA LYS A 58 -5.52 0.71 -7.72
C LYS A 58 -5.65 0.23 -6.26
N ASN A 59 -4.53 -0.12 -5.62
CA ASN A 59 -4.54 -0.64 -4.24
C ASN A 59 -5.26 0.27 -3.23
N TYR A 60 -5.26 1.59 -3.44
CA TYR A 60 -6.01 2.55 -2.61
C TYR A 60 -7.51 2.25 -2.55
N GLU A 61 -8.12 1.75 -3.62
CA GLU A 61 -9.53 1.40 -3.63
C GLU A 61 -9.81 0.22 -2.68
N ASN A 62 -8.86 -0.71 -2.51
CA ASN A 62 -8.99 -1.85 -1.58
C ASN A 62 -8.99 -1.32 -0.15
N ILE A 63 -8.04 -0.43 0.13
CA ILE A 63 -7.88 0.18 1.45
C ILE A 63 -9.12 0.96 1.84
N VAL A 64 -9.62 1.81 0.94
CA VAL A 64 -10.85 2.58 1.17
C VAL A 64 -12.04 1.67 1.41
N GLU A 65 -12.24 0.66 0.58
CA GLU A 65 -13.34 -0.30 0.75
C GLU A 65 -13.24 -1.05 2.09
N MET A 66 -12.04 -1.48 2.48
CA MET A 66 -11.83 -2.13 3.77
C MET A 66 -12.10 -1.17 4.93
N ARG A 67 -11.63 0.07 4.88
CA ARG A 67 -11.87 1.08 5.91
C ARG A 67 -13.36 1.43 6.05
N ASP A 68 -14.12 1.40 4.96
CA ASP A 68 -15.56 1.63 4.97
C ASP A 68 -16.33 0.42 5.59
N LYS A 69 -15.75 -0.79 5.57
CA LYS A 69 -16.37 -2.03 6.08
C LYS A 69 -15.81 -2.53 7.41
N PHE A 70 -14.67 -1.99 7.85
CA PHE A 70 -13.91 -2.48 9.00
C PHE A 70 -13.32 -1.35 9.84
N THR A 71 -13.58 -1.39 11.14
CA THR A 71 -13.12 -0.39 12.11
C THR A 71 -11.72 -0.64 12.64
N GLY A 72 -11.18 -1.86 12.49
CA GLY A 72 -9.82 -2.20 12.93
C GLY A 72 -8.73 -1.76 11.95
N LEU A 73 -7.53 -2.26 12.19
CA LEU A 73 -6.35 -1.93 11.40
C LEU A 73 -6.45 -2.50 9.98
N VAL A 74 -6.12 -1.71 8.97
CA VAL A 74 -6.00 -2.17 7.58
C VAL A 74 -4.52 -2.16 7.20
N PHE A 75 -3.95 -3.28 6.78
CA PHE A 75 -2.56 -3.45 6.34
C PHE A 75 -2.50 -3.87 4.85
N ASP A 76 -1.68 -3.21 4.03
CA ASP A 76 -1.47 -3.66 2.65
C ASP A 76 -0.46 -4.83 2.66
N LEU A 77 -0.94 -6.07 2.81
CA LEU A 77 -0.11 -7.25 3.07
C LEU A 77 0.67 -7.76 1.87
N GLU A 78 0.19 -7.46 0.66
CA GLU A 78 0.80 -7.90 -0.59
C GLU A 78 0.46 -6.87 -1.66
N ASN A 79 1.33 -5.88 -1.82
CA ASN A 79 1.21 -4.96 -2.94
C ASN A 79 1.89 -5.56 -4.17
N ARG A 80 2.18 -4.72 -5.16
CA ARG A 80 3.02 -5.07 -6.29
C ARG A 80 4.44 -5.43 -5.85
N TYR A 81 5.00 -6.47 -6.45
CA TYR A 81 6.39 -6.89 -6.23
C TYR A 81 7.35 -6.15 -7.17
N GLU A 82 8.43 -5.59 -6.64
CA GLU A 82 9.49 -4.99 -7.47
C GLU A 82 10.13 -6.06 -8.37
N GLY A 83 10.28 -5.78 -9.65
CA GLY A 83 10.79 -6.76 -10.62
C GLY A 83 9.74 -7.75 -11.14
N ALA A 84 8.49 -7.72 -10.65
CA ALA A 84 7.40 -8.49 -11.25
C ALA A 84 6.73 -7.70 -12.36
N HIS A 85 6.17 -8.42 -13.34
CA HIS A 85 5.27 -7.83 -14.32
C HIS A 85 3.90 -7.48 -13.70
N VAL A 86 3.21 -6.46 -14.23
CA VAL A 86 1.85 -6.10 -13.80
C VAL A 86 0.93 -7.32 -13.89
N GLY A 87 0.21 -7.61 -12.79
CA GLY A 87 -0.72 -8.74 -12.75
C GLY A 87 -0.08 -10.11 -12.96
N PHE A 88 1.26 -10.20 -12.83
CA PHE A 88 2.03 -11.39 -13.17
C PHE A 88 1.87 -11.83 -14.64
N ASP A 89 1.60 -10.88 -15.54
CA ASP A 89 1.49 -11.10 -16.98
C ASP A 89 2.79 -10.68 -17.68
N ALA A 90 3.51 -11.64 -18.26
CA ALA A 90 4.81 -11.44 -18.91
C ALA A 90 4.81 -10.39 -20.04
N ASP A 91 3.65 -10.09 -20.63
CA ASP A 91 3.52 -9.08 -21.69
C ASP A 91 3.35 -7.65 -21.16
N GLN A 92 3.15 -7.49 -19.84
CA GLN A 92 2.98 -6.19 -19.20
C GLN A 92 4.32 -5.56 -18.77
N PRO A 93 4.37 -4.26 -18.44
CA PRO A 93 5.57 -3.65 -17.87
C PRO A 93 6.00 -4.25 -16.53
N ILE A 94 7.29 -4.14 -16.21
CA ILE A 94 7.87 -4.54 -14.92
C ILE A 94 7.75 -3.40 -13.89
N TRP A 95 7.36 -3.76 -12.66
CA TRP A 95 7.36 -2.83 -11.53
C TRP A 95 8.78 -2.47 -11.08
N ASN A 96 9.00 -1.20 -10.78
CA ASN A 96 10.28 -0.67 -10.29
C ASN A 96 10.07 0.01 -8.94
N ALA A 97 11.15 0.38 -8.25
CA ALA A 97 11.10 1.09 -6.98
C ALA A 97 10.14 2.30 -6.93
N SER A 98 9.96 3.02 -8.06
CA SER A 98 9.02 4.14 -8.12
C SER A 98 7.57 3.67 -8.01
N HIS A 99 7.21 2.62 -8.74
CA HIS A 99 5.89 2.01 -8.67
C HIS A 99 5.60 1.47 -7.26
N ILE A 100 6.60 0.88 -6.59
CA ILE A 100 6.46 0.39 -5.20
C ILE A 100 6.15 1.55 -4.25
N ARG A 101 6.90 2.64 -4.33
CA ARG A 101 6.63 3.85 -3.53
C ARG A 101 5.23 4.39 -3.80
N THR A 102 4.80 4.43 -5.07
CA THR A 102 3.42 4.82 -5.42
C THR A 102 2.40 3.97 -4.64
N GLY A 103 2.57 2.65 -4.61
CA GLY A 103 1.69 1.74 -3.86
C GLY A 103 1.68 2.02 -2.36
N LEU A 104 2.87 2.19 -1.77
CA LEU A 104 3.03 2.53 -0.35
C LEU A 104 2.28 3.82 0.02
N TYR A 105 2.53 4.93 -0.70
CA TYR A 105 1.90 6.21 -0.37
C TYR A 105 0.39 6.17 -0.61
N HIS A 106 -0.07 5.49 -1.67
CA HIS A 106 -1.50 5.27 -1.91
C HIS A 106 -2.14 4.44 -0.80
N ALA A 107 -1.48 3.40 -0.28
CA ALA A 107 -2.00 2.61 0.82
C ALA A 107 -2.12 3.44 2.11
N VAL A 108 -1.01 4.04 2.54
CA VAL A 108 -0.93 4.77 3.81
C VAL A 108 -1.84 6.00 3.81
N TYR A 109 -1.83 6.80 2.73
CA TYR A 109 -2.62 8.04 2.70
C TYR A 109 -4.13 7.77 2.62
N ASN A 110 -4.54 6.59 2.14
CA ASN A 110 -5.94 6.15 2.18
C ASN A 110 -6.30 5.36 3.44
N GLY A 111 -5.37 5.19 4.38
CA GLY A 111 -5.64 4.70 5.73
C GLY A 111 -5.22 3.28 6.06
N ALA A 112 -4.28 2.73 5.29
CA ALA A 112 -3.53 1.57 5.75
C ALA A 112 -2.61 1.97 6.92
N THR A 113 -2.55 1.13 7.95
CA THR A 113 -1.60 1.25 9.09
C THR A 113 -0.20 0.77 8.73
N GLY A 114 -0.03 0.13 7.57
CA GLY A 114 1.23 -0.43 7.15
C GLY A 114 1.17 -1.01 5.74
N PHE A 115 2.32 -1.41 5.25
CA PHE A 115 2.56 -1.89 3.89
C PHE A 115 3.68 -2.94 3.93
N THR A 116 3.50 -4.03 3.22
CA THR A 116 4.51 -5.06 3.02
C THR A 116 5.24 -4.81 1.71
N TYR A 117 6.56 -4.54 1.80
CA TYR A 117 7.41 -4.55 0.62
C TYR A 117 7.62 -5.98 0.13
N GLY A 118 7.63 -6.16 -1.18
CA GLY A 118 8.05 -7.40 -1.80
C GLY A 118 8.85 -7.15 -3.08
N ALA A 119 9.80 -8.03 -3.35
CA ALA A 119 10.53 -8.11 -4.61
C ALA A 119 10.38 -9.50 -5.21
N HIS A 120 10.21 -9.56 -6.53
CA HIS A 120 9.86 -10.77 -7.27
C HIS A 120 10.92 -11.87 -7.15
N SER A 121 12.20 -11.47 -7.18
CA SER A 121 13.32 -12.38 -6.96
C SER A 121 13.39 -12.88 -5.51
N VAL A 122 13.05 -12.02 -4.53
CA VAL A 122 13.18 -12.33 -3.11
C VAL A 122 12.10 -13.28 -2.63
N TRP A 123 10.83 -13.06 -2.98
CA TRP A 123 9.76 -13.94 -2.47
C TRP A 123 9.83 -15.35 -3.06
N GLN A 124 10.39 -15.51 -4.27
CA GLN A 124 10.68 -16.83 -4.83
C GLN A 124 11.87 -17.49 -4.14
N LEU A 125 12.81 -16.70 -3.61
CA LEU A 125 14.13 -17.18 -3.20
C LEU A 125 14.86 -17.85 -4.37
N TYR A 126 14.75 -17.24 -5.56
CA TYR A 126 15.31 -17.80 -6.79
C TYR A 126 16.85 -17.76 -6.78
N GLU A 127 17.46 -18.90 -7.13
CA GLU A 127 18.90 -19.10 -7.13
C GLU A 127 19.38 -19.66 -8.48
N PRO A 128 20.50 -19.15 -9.04
CA PRO A 128 21.15 -19.78 -10.19
C PRO A 128 21.55 -21.22 -9.89
N LYS A 129 21.47 -22.10 -10.91
CA LYS A 129 21.93 -23.51 -10.79
C LYS A 129 23.35 -23.64 -10.25
N SER A 130 24.24 -22.72 -10.64
CA SER A 130 25.65 -22.70 -10.23
C SER A 130 25.84 -22.53 -8.73
N ASP A 131 24.84 -21.96 -8.04
CA ASP A 131 24.94 -21.54 -6.66
C ASP A 131 24.20 -22.53 -5.73
N LEU A 132 23.53 -23.54 -6.30
CA LEU A 132 22.88 -24.61 -5.59
C LEU A 132 23.86 -25.72 -5.23
N VAL A 133 23.70 -26.28 -4.01
CA VAL A 133 24.45 -27.47 -3.55
C VAL A 133 24.01 -28.73 -4.30
N ASP A 134 22.76 -28.76 -4.80
CA ASP A 134 22.19 -29.86 -5.56
C ASP A 134 21.30 -29.29 -6.68
N GLU A 135 21.65 -29.60 -7.94
CA GLU A 135 20.93 -29.08 -9.11
C GLU A 135 19.46 -29.51 -9.18
N ARG A 136 19.07 -30.58 -8.48
CA ARG A 136 17.68 -31.06 -8.43
C ARG A 136 16.77 -30.14 -7.63
N LEU A 137 17.34 -29.25 -6.82
CA LEU A 137 16.61 -28.21 -6.10
C LEU A 137 16.28 -27.01 -6.99
N TYR A 138 16.81 -26.99 -8.21
CA TYR A 138 16.51 -25.96 -9.18
C TYR A 138 15.04 -26.02 -9.63
N TYR A 139 14.43 -24.85 -9.69
CA TYR A 139 13.18 -24.62 -10.39
C TYR A 139 13.35 -23.42 -11.31
N ASP A 140 12.66 -23.42 -12.45
CA ASP A 140 12.75 -22.32 -13.40
C ASP A 140 12.21 -21.01 -12.77
N PRO A 141 12.91 -19.88 -12.95
CA PRO A 141 12.44 -18.59 -12.47
C PRO A 141 11.07 -18.26 -13.06
N MET A 142 10.13 -17.79 -12.24
CA MET A 142 8.81 -17.41 -12.76
C MET A 142 8.85 -16.03 -13.43
N LEU A 143 8.07 -15.86 -14.51
CA LEU A 143 7.76 -14.58 -15.15
C LEU A 143 9.01 -13.79 -15.57
N ASN A 144 9.88 -14.43 -16.36
CA ASN A 144 11.06 -13.82 -16.99
C ASN A 144 12.12 -13.28 -16.03
N LEU A 145 12.15 -13.74 -14.77
CA LEU A 145 13.32 -13.49 -13.93
C LEU A 145 14.57 -14.10 -14.58
N ASN A 146 15.69 -13.39 -14.46
CA ASN A 146 16.94 -13.83 -15.05
C ASN A 146 17.39 -15.15 -14.44
N ALA A 147 17.50 -16.20 -15.26
CA ALA A 147 17.93 -17.51 -14.80
C ALA A 147 19.36 -17.55 -14.24
N SER A 148 20.18 -16.55 -14.51
CA SER A 148 21.52 -16.41 -13.92
C SER A 148 21.58 -15.43 -12.73
N GLY A 149 20.46 -14.86 -12.28
CA GLY A 149 20.44 -13.89 -11.18
C GLY A 149 20.11 -14.54 -9.83
N SER A 150 20.81 -14.14 -8.77
CA SER A 150 20.47 -14.54 -7.40
C SER A 150 19.56 -13.51 -6.74
N TRP A 151 18.58 -13.96 -5.94
CA TRP A 151 17.79 -13.07 -5.08
C TRP A 151 18.66 -12.25 -4.13
N ARG A 152 19.85 -12.76 -3.77
CA ARG A 152 20.83 -12.06 -2.93
C ARG A 152 21.33 -10.79 -3.57
N ASP A 153 21.49 -10.78 -4.90
CA ASP A 153 21.92 -9.61 -5.65
C ASP A 153 20.83 -8.52 -5.65
N GLY A 154 19.54 -8.91 -5.61
CA GLY A 154 18.42 -7.97 -5.46
C GLY A 154 18.47 -7.17 -4.16
N PHE A 155 18.98 -7.78 -3.07
CA PHE A 155 19.12 -7.15 -1.77
C PHE A 155 20.29 -6.14 -1.69
N THR A 156 21.21 -6.14 -2.66
CA THR A 156 22.39 -5.25 -2.65
C THR A 156 22.07 -3.81 -3.03
N SER A 157 20.86 -3.53 -3.52
CA SER A 157 20.35 -2.17 -3.62
C SER A 157 19.92 -1.68 -2.24
N LYS A 158 20.66 -0.70 -1.70
CA LYS A 158 20.47 -0.09 -0.37
C LYS A 158 19.07 0.55 -0.28
N LEU A 159 18.07 -0.25 0.07
CA LEU A 159 16.76 0.25 0.49
C LEU A 159 16.91 0.77 1.92
N GLU A 160 17.26 2.04 2.06
CA GLU A 160 17.20 2.70 3.36
C GLU A 160 15.74 3.06 3.65
N PRO A 161 15.15 2.55 4.75
CA PRO A 161 13.78 2.89 5.10
C PRO A 161 13.70 4.39 5.38
N THR A 162 12.94 5.11 4.56
CA THR A 162 12.56 6.49 4.86
C THR A 162 11.51 6.45 5.96
N ARG A 163 11.95 6.53 7.22
CA ARG A 163 11.10 6.34 8.40
C ARG A 163 10.39 7.65 8.79
N GLU A 164 9.23 7.89 8.20
CA GLU A 164 8.19 8.72 8.81
C GLU A 164 6.85 7.98 8.66
N ILE A 165 6.28 7.51 9.78
CA ILE A 165 4.98 6.85 9.79
C ILE A 165 3.92 7.95 9.93
N LEU A 166 3.02 8.02 8.96
CA LEU A 166 1.88 8.94 8.97
C LEU A 166 0.61 8.13 9.20
N ALA A 167 -0.21 8.55 10.17
CA ALA A 167 -1.48 7.89 10.50
C ALA A 167 -2.66 8.59 9.80
N SER A 168 -3.60 7.81 9.27
CA SER A 168 -4.81 8.34 8.63
C SER A 168 -6.01 8.41 9.58
N PRO A 169 -6.76 9.53 9.60
CA PRO A 169 -8.04 9.58 10.30
C PRO A 169 -9.12 8.73 9.59
N SER A 170 -9.95 8.02 10.35
CA SER A 170 -11.22 7.47 9.85
C SER A 170 -12.25 8.58 9.55
N ASN A 171 -13.16 8.33 8.61
CA ASN A 171 -14.40 9.09 8.34
C ASN A 171 -14.29 10.38 7.52
N TYR A 172 -13.26 10.56 6.67
CA TYR A 172 -13.14 11.75 5.84
C TYR A 172 -13.23 11.46 4.34
N THR A 173 -14.02 12.27 3.63
CA THR A 173 -14.43 12.06 2.24
C THR A 173 -13.56 12.80 1.21
N GLY A 174 -12.49 13.49 1.64
CA GLY A 174 -11.54 14.16 0.74
C GLY A 174 -10.65 13.12 0.06
N LYS A 175 -11.22 12.35 -0.87
CA LYS A 175 -10.58 11.13 -1.38
C LYS A 175 -9.46 11.42 -2.40
N SER A 176 -9.52 12.50 -3.19
CA SER A 176 -8.43 12.85 -4.10
C SER A 176 -8.40 14.34 -4.40
N VAL A 177 -7.20 14.86 -4.71
CA VAL A 177 -6.98 16.28 -5.03
C VAL A 177 -7.18 16.57 -6.53
N ASN A 178 -7.69 15.58 -7.30
CA ASN A 178 -8.12 15.62 -8.71
C ASN A 178 -8.55 14.20 -9.17
N MET A 179 -9.19 14.08 -10.35
CA MET A 179 -9.66 12.80 -10.92
C MET A 179 -8.57 12.10 -11.78
N HIS A 180 -7.45 11.70 -11.17
CA HIS A 180 -6.53 10.74 -11.78
C HIS A 180 -6.77 9.33 -11.21
N GLU A 181 -6.43 8.29 -11.97
CA GLU A 181 -6.61 6.88 -11.56
C GLU A 181 -5.34 6.06 -11.72
N GLY A 182 -5.34 4.85 -11.16
CA GLY A 182 -4.25 3.89 -11.27
C GLY A 182 -2.97 4.47 -10.66
N THR A 183 -1.83 4.28 -11.32
CA THR A 183 -0.54 4.78 -10.80
C THR A 183 -0.42 6.31 -10.81
N ARG A 184 -1.29 7.02 -11.56
CA ARG A 184 -1.32 8.49 -11.62
C ARG A 184 -2.25 9.10 -10.56
N TYR A 185 -2.95 8.28 -9.79
CA TYR A 185 -3.79 8.73 -8.68
C TYR A 185 -3.01 9.69 -7.76
N ILE A 186 -3.69 10.72 -7.23
CA ILE A 186 -3.11 11.66 -6.27
C ILE A 186 -3.77 11.42 -4.93
N SER A 187 -3.03 10.80 -4.00
CA SER A 187 -3.51 10.49 -2.66
C SER A 187 -3.22 11.64 -1.70
N MET A 188 -4.14 11.87 -0.78
CA MET A 188 -4.00 12.90 0.26
C MET A 188 -4.29 12.32 1.63
N LEU A 189 -3.49 12.74 2.59
CA LEU A 189 -3.71 12.52 4.00
C LEU A 189 -3.83 13.89 4.70
N ALA A 190 -4.87 14.06 5.50
CA ALA A 190 -5.05 15.26 6.32
C ALA A 190 -4.95 14.90 7.80
N SER A 191 -4.39 15.79 8.62
CA SER A 191 -4.48 15.66 10.08
C SER A 191 -5.93 15.79 10.55
N MET A 192 -6.26 15.24 11.73
CA MET A 192 -7.61 15.35 12.30
C MET A 192 -8.06 16.80 12.49
N ALA A 193 -7.13 17.70 12.84
CA ALA A 193 -7.40 19.13 13.00
C ALA A 193 -7.34 19.92 11.67
N ARG A 194 -6.92 19.29 10.57
CA ARG A 194 -6.71 19.90 9.23
C ARG A 194 -5.77 21.11 9.24
N ASP A 195 -4.80 21.10 10.15
CA ASP A 195 -3.68 22.04 10.22
C ASP A 195 -2.49 21.58 9.37
N ARG A 196 -2.51 20.32 8.92
CA ARG A 196 -1.50 19.73 8.05
C ARG A 196 -2.12 18.82 7.01
N TYR A 197 -1.59 18.92 5.80
CA TYR A 197 -1.93 18.06 4.68
C TYR A 197 -0.66 17.44 4.14
N TYR A 198 -0.77 16.20 3.69
CA TYR A 198 0.24 15.47 2.96
C TYR A 198 -0.39 15.06 1.64
N VAL A 199 0.24 15.43 0.52
CA VAL A 199 -0.25 15.11 -0.82
C VAL A 199 0.86 14.37 -1.55
N TYR A 200 0.54 13.21 -2.09
CA TYR A 200 1.47 12.42 -2.88
C TYR A 200 1.06 12.45 -4.36
N THR A 201 1.97 12.96 -5.19
CA THR A 201 1.87 12.96 -6.66
C THR A 201 3.05 12.19 -7.25
N GLY A 202 2.85 10.92 -7.59
CA GLY A 202 3.94 10.05 -8.07
C GLY A 202 4.48 10.42 -9.44
N HIS A 203 3.68 11.14 -10.24
CA HIS A 203 3.99 11.55 -11.60
C HIS A 203 4.28 13.05 -11.73
N GLY A 204 4.22 13.82 -10.64
CA GLY A 204 4.37 15.28 -10.67
C GLY A 204 3.19 16.01 -11.32
N ASP A 205 2.06 15.34 -11.47
CA ASP A 205 0.81 15.92 -11.99
C ASP A 205 0.35 17.06 -11.07
N SER A 206 -0.20 18.11 -11.68
CA SER A 206 -0.72 19.29 -10.98
C SER A 206 -2.00 18.98 -10.22
N PHE A 207 -2.18 19.61 -9.05
CA PHE A 207 -3.35 19.41 -8.19
C PHE A 207 -3.86 20.71 -7.57
N SER A 208 -5.12 20.71 -7.15
CA SER A 208 -5.77 21.85 -6.48
C SER A 208 -6.32 21.46 -5.12
N LEU A 209 -5.75 22.02 -4.05
CA LEU A 209 -6.14 21.70 -2.67
C LEU A 209 -6.98 22.82 -2.05
N GLN A 210 -8.17 22.49 -1.55
CA GLN A 210 -8.95 23.38 -0.71
C GLN A 210 -8.43 23.27 0.74
N LEU A 211 -7.86 24.36 1.26
CA LEU A 211 -7.24 24.38 2.59
C LEU A 211 -8.23 24.68 3.72
N ASP A 212 -9.39 25.25 3.39
CA ASP A 212 -10.48 25.59 4.31
C ASP A 212 -11.59 24.52 4.29
N ASN A 213 -12.53 24.63 5.25
CA ASN A 213 -13.78 23.89 5.22
C ASN A 213 -14.94 24.80 4.77
N GLY A 214 -14.67 25.74 3.87
CA GLY A 214 -15.59 26.80 3.43
C GLY A 214 -15.69 28.01 4.36
N SER A 215 -14.85 28.11 5.39
CA SER A 215 -14.95 29.13 6.46
C SER A 215 -14.08 30.38 6.26
N GLY A 216 -13.38 30.53 5.12
CA GLY A 216 -12.61 31.72 4.77
C GLY A 216 -11.13 31.47 4.45
N SER A 217 -10.40 32.56 4.13
CA SER A 217 -9.02 32.51 3.65
C SER A 217 -8.08 31.87 4.67
N ARG A 218 -7.44 30.77 4.26
CA ARG A 218 -6.32 30.16 4.98
C ARG A 218 -5.00 30.43 4.27
N SER A 219 -3.96 30.60 5.08
CA SER A 219 -2.57 30.65 4.64
C SER A 219 -1.76 29.55 5.33
N GLY A 220 -0.74 29.05 4.66
CA GLY A 220 0.16 28.06 5.23
C GLY A 220 1.51 28.03 4.53
N SER A 221 2.43 27.24 5.05
CA SER A 221 3.66 26.85 4.35
C SER A 221 3.48 25.50 3.68
N ALA A 222 4.14 25.31 2.55
CA ALA A 222 4.27 24.04 1.87
C ALA A 222 5.74 23.79 1.56
N THR A 223 6.15 22.52 1.60
CA THR A 223 7.49 22.06 1.27
C THR A 223 7.37 20.77 0.47
N TRP A 224 8.19 20.63 -0.57
CA TRP A 224 8.28 19.38 -1.32
C TRP A 224 9.18 18.37 -0.61
N PHE A 225 8.75 17.12 -0.56
CA PHE A 225 9.54 16.00 -0.05
C PHE A 225 9.67 14.94 -1.14
N SER A 226 10.89 14.48 -1.42
CA SER A 226 11.14 13.39 -2.35
C SER A 226 11.27 12.06 -1.59
N PRO A 227 10.33 11.13 -1.77
CA PRO A 227 10.44 9.82 -1.13
C PRO A 227 11.48 8.91 -1.78
N ARG A 228 12.14 9.37 -2.85
CA ARG A 228 13.23 8.63 -3.51
C ARG A 228 14.53 8.72 -2.74
N ASP A 229 14.80 9.88 -2.15
CA ASP A 229 16.09 10.25 -1.55
C ASP A 229 15.94 10.80 -0.11
N GLY A 230 14.70 10.93 0.38
CA GLY A 230 14.39 11.42 1.72
C GLY A 230 14.68 12.91 1.93
N GLN A 231 14.89 13.68 0.85
CA GLN A 231 15.23 15.09 0.95
C GLN A 231 14.01 16.00 0.82
N TYR A 232 14.09 17.14 1.52
CA TYR A 232 13.17 18.26 1.37
C TYR A 232 13.71 19.25 0.33
N TYR A 233 12.81 19.78 -0.49
CA TYR A 233 13.09 20.71 -1.58
C TYR A 233 12.35 22.04 -1.34
N ALA A 234 12.03 22.77 -2.42
CA ALA A 234 11.47 24.12 -2.37
C ALA A 234 10.32 24.25 -1.34
N SER A 235 10.39 25.33 -0.57
CA SER A 235 9.35 25.73 0.38
C SER A 235 8.72 27.05 -0.07
N PHE A 236 7.39 27.15 0.05
CA PHE A 236 6.64 28.33 -0.39
C PHE A 236 5.47 28.59 0.54
N THR A 237 5.03 29.86 0.58
CA THR A 237 3.83 30.27 1.31
C THR A 237 2.63 30.15 0.39
N MET A 238 1.62 29.40 0.81
CA MET A 238 0.32 29.29 0.17
C MET A 238 -0.63 30.33 0.76
N ARG A 239 -1.32 31.09 -0.09
CA ARG A 239 -2.44 31.95 0.31
C ARG A 239 -3.63 31.66 -0.58
N GLN A 240 -4.78 31.38 0.01
CA GLN A 240 -6.02 31.33 -0.74
C GLN A 240 -6.52 32.77 -0.94
N HIS A 241 -6.38 33.31 -2.15
CA HIS A 241 -7.02 34.56 -2.53
C HIS A 241 -8.49 34.30 -2.85
N PHE A 242 -9.39 34.99 -2.16
CA PHE A 242 -10.76 35.17 -2.63
C PHE A 242 -10.70 35.77 -4.04
N LYS A 243 -11.21 35.07 -5.06
CA LYS A 243 -11.77 35.77 -6.21
C LYS A 243 -13.15 36.24 -5.78
N ASN A 244 -13.26 37.49 -5.34
CA ASN A 244 -14.53 38.18 -5.47
C ASN A 244 -14.84 38.20 -6.97
N GLN A 245 -15.76 37.35 -7.42
CA GLN A 245 -16.54 37.71 -8.59
C GLN A 245 -17.49 38.81 -8.13
N ASP A 246 -17.01 40.04 -8.19
CA ASP A 246 -17.89 41.18 -8.35
C ASP A 246 -18.66 40.95 -9.65
N THR A 247 -19.87 40.43 -9.51
CA THR A 247 -20.91 40.55 -10.52
C THR A 247 -22.12 41.16 -9.85
N LEU A 248 -22.16 42.49 -9.85
CA LEU A 248 -23.34 43.31 -10.07
C LEU A 248 -22.86 44.60 -10.78
N PRO A 249 -23.63 45.17 -11.71
CA PRO A 249 -25.07 45.40 -11.62
C PRO A 249 -25.95 44.31 -12.26
#